data_AF-A0A6N7BY91-F1
#
_entry.id   AF-A0A6N7BY91-F1
#
_cell.length_a   1.000
_cell.length_b   1.000
_cell.length_c   1.000
_cell.angle_alpha   90.00
_cell.angle_beta   90.00
_cell.angle_gamma   90.00
#
_symmetry.space_group_name_H-M   'P 1'
#
loop_
_entity.id
_entity.type
_entity.pdbx_description
1 polymer ?
#
loop_
_entity_poly.entity_id
_entity_poly.type
_entity_poly.pdbx_seq_one_letter_code
_entity_poly.pdbx_strand_id
1 'polypeptide(L)'
;MSKSTKLSEIVLTKKNITRPGFSNLAFEEVKIFSEDGPLFDRFNNIIDDLVESNLSKPECEDLLIAKLQEYISTYRPFSLIRLGDGEGNILFWYYNSVKYPYLASYCMYYILDMMFGNNAPEAKQWDTFSEYLIKAILNADFIGIPTKAQHNQQLQNITTLPKQELKLRGSTGVVSVRASLMQLPAYTLSQKILCQWHVHKQLAPCLPELLKYAHRISVITCYPNLLSTMEKAFAINPGKTILIPPQALNISSTPENIHYPNRFEEIINSELIDNVENGELFLVSAGLLGKYYCSVIKDQGGMAIDIGSLADVWLGQSVRNYHKSSFINENKI
;
A
#
# COMPACT_ATOMS: atom_id res chain seq x y z
N MET A 1 17.88 19.06 -5.06
CA MET A 1 17.66 20.43 -4.53
C MET A 1 16.93 20.30 -3.19
N SER A 2 17.54 20.80 -2.12
CA SER A 2 17.13 20.57 -0.73
C SER A 2 15.80 21.25 -0.39
N LYS A 3 14.76 20.46 -0.11
CA LYS A 3 13.39 20.87 0.29
C LYS A 3 13.28 21.46 1.71
N SER A 4 14.39 21.78 2.40
CA SER A 4 14.41 21.86 3.88
C SER A 4 14.06 23.20 4.52
N THR A 5 13.66 24.25 3.79
CA THR A 5 13.71 25.62 4.34
C THR A 5 12.38 26.23 4.83
N LYS A 6 11.28 25.47 4.91
CA LYS A 6 10.01 25.99 5.52
C LYS A 6 9.37 25.11 6.58
N LEU A 7 9.73 23.83 6.68
CA LEU A 7 9.23 22.93 7.73
C LEU A 7 9.81 23.26 9.12
N SER A 8 10.92 24.01 9.20
CA SER A 8 11.59 24.35 10.45
C SER A 8 10.77 25.22 11.41
N GLU A 9 9.75 25.94 10.92
CA GLU A 9 8.86 26.75 11.76
C GLU A 9 7.73 25.93 12.39
N ILE A 10 7.34 24.81 11.77
CA ILE A 10 6.36 23.87 12.32
C ILE A 10 7.15 22.72 12.93
N VAL A 11 7.48 22.84 14.22
CA VAL A 11 8.07 21.72 14.96
C VAL A 11 7.03 20.59 15.01
N LEU A 12 7.20 19.58 14.15
CA LEU A 12 6.30 18.42 14.04
C LEU A 12 6.59 17.42 15.15
N THR A 13 6.00 17.68 16.31
CA THR A 13 5.98 16.71 17.42
C THR A 13 4.58 16.13 17.56
N LYS A 14 4.51 14.89 18.07
CA LYS A 14 3.24 14.26 18.48
C LYS A 14 2.39 15.23 19.32
N LYS A 15 3.00 15.90 20.30
CA LYS A 15 2.36 16.92 21.14
C LYS A 15 1.74 18.08 20.35
N ASN A 16 2.40 18.55 19.31
CA ASN A 16 1.90 19.67 18.51
C ASN A 16 0.78 19.25 17.56
N ILE A 17 0.83 18.03 17.02
CA ILE A 17 -0.19 17.53 16.09
C ILE A 17 -1.48 17.15 16.83
N THR A 18 -1.36 16.66 18.07
CA THR A 18 -2.52 16.27 18.88
C THR A 18 -3.13 17.42 19.69
N ARG A 19 -2.57 18.64 19.60
CA ARG A 19 -3.11 19.79 20.35
C ARG A 19 -4.50 20.20 19.83
N PRO A 20 -5.40 20.69 20.70
CA PRO A 20 -6.66 21.28 20.28
C PRO A 20 -6.44 22.35 19.19
N GLY A 21 -7.25 22.30 18.14
CA GLY A 21 -7.18 23.24 17.03
C GLY A 21 -6.22 22.87 15.89
N PHE A 22 -5.26 21.95 16.06
CA PHE A 22 -4.42 21.51 14.92
C PHE A 22 -5.27 20.85 13.82
N SER A 23 -6.26 20.05 14.22
CA SER A 23 -7.20 19.48 13.25
C SER A 23 -7.95 20.57 12.48
N ASN A 24 -8.34 21.70 13.10
CA ASN A 24 -8.99 22.80 12.37
C ASN A 24 -8.12 23.29 11.20
N LEU A 25 -6.82 23.49 11.43
CA LEU A 25 -5.89 23.92 10.39
C LEU A 25 -5.79 22.88 9.26
N ALA A 26 -5.74 21.59 9.59
CA ALA A 26 -5.78 20.52 8.59
C ALA A 26 -7.10 20.50 7.79
N PHE A 27 -8.23 20.80 8.43
CA PHE A 27 -9.53 20.93 7.77
C PHE A 27 -9.68 22.21 6.93
N GLU A 28 -8.95 23.27 7.24
CA GLU A 28 -8.87 24.46 6.39
C GLU A 28 -8.06 24.14 5.13
N GLU A 29 -6.90 23.50 5.29
CA GLU A 29 -6.05 23.12 4.16
C GLU A 29 -6.69 22.08 3.23
N VAL A 30 -7.53 21.16 3.74
CA VAL A 30 -8.19 20.17 2.87
C VAL A 30 -9.19 20.81 1.91
N LYS A 31 -9.82 21.92 2.31
CA LYS A 31 -10.72 22.68 1.44
C LYS A 31 -9.92 23.33 0.31
N ILE A 32 -8.82 24.00 0.64
CA ILE A 32 -7.90 24.59 -0.34
C ILE A 32 -7.38 23.51 -1.30
N PHE A 33 -6.94 22.37 -0.75
CA PHE A 33 -6.48 21.23 -1.55
C PHE A 33 -7.54 20.74 -2.55
N SER A 34 -8.82 20.69 -2.14
CA SER A 34 -9.91 20.28 -3.02
C SER A 34 -10.29 21.31 -4.08
N GLU A 35 -10.11 22.61 -3.79
CA GLU A 35 -10.39 23.71 -4.71
C GLU A 35 -9.31 23.88 -5.77
N ASP A 36 -8.07 23.46 -5.48
CA ASP A 36 -6.98 23.35 -6.46
C ASP A 36 -7.20 22.22 -7.51
N GLY A 37 -8.41 21.65 -7.51
CA GLY A 37 -9.01 20.65 -8.39
C GLY A 37 -8.77 20.75 -9.92
N PRO A 38 -8.58 21.90 -10.57
CA PRO A 38 -8.46 21.97 -12.04
C PRO A 38 -7.30 21.16 -12.66
N LEU A 39 -6.27 20.80 -11.87
CA LEU A 39 -5.19 19.91 -12.29
C LEU A 39 -5.56 18.42 -12.25
N PHE A 40 -6.55 18.04 -11.43
CA PHE A 40 -7.01 16.66 -11.29
C PHE A 40 -7.89 16.22 -12.46
N ASP A 41 -8.76 17.10 -12.97
CA ASP A 41 -9.76 16.73 -13.98
C ASP A 41 -9.20 16.53 -15.39
N ARG A 42 -8.22 17.34 -15.82
CA ARG A 42 -7.69 17.25 -17.20
C ARG A 42 -6.76 16.05 -17.45
N PHE A 43 -6.12 15.53 -16.41
CA PHE A 43 -5.16 14.42 -16.49
C PHE A 43 -5.65 13.11 -15.91
N ASN A 44 -6.76 13.13 -15.14
CA ASN A 44 -7.50 11.92 -14.80
C ASN A 44 -7.85 11.12 -16.06
N ASN A 45 -8.13 11.76 -17.19
CA ASN A 45 -8.40 11.04 -18.44
C ASN A 45 -7.25 10.13 -18.89
N ILE A 46 -5.97 10.44 -18.67
CA ILE A 46 -4.86 9.55 -19.07
C ILE A 46 -4.75 8.34 -18.12
N ILE A 47 -4.87 8.57 -16.80
CA ILE A 47 -4.87 7.47 -15.83
C ILE A 47 -6.14 6.64 -15.98
N ASP A 48 -7.28 7.27 -16.25
CA ASP A 48 -8.56 6.61 -16.50
C ASP A 48 -8.49 5.83 -17.79
N ASP A 49 -7.95 6.39 -18.88
CA ASP A 49 -7.70 5.62 -20.10
C ASP A 49 -6.81 4.43 -19.77
N LEU A 50 -5.72 4.60 -19.01
CA LEU A 50 -4.84 3.48 -18.63
C LEU A 50 -5.44 2.49 -17.62
N VAL A 51 -6.39 2.87 -16.77
CA VAL A 51 -7.02 2.00 -15.75
C VAL A 51 -8.28 1.35 -16.29
N GLU A 52 -9.11 2.11 -16.97
CA GLU A 52 -10.36 1.70 -17.61
C GLU A 52 -10.10 0.92 -18.91
N SER A 53 -9.00 1.20 -19.63
CA SER A 53 -8.55 0.32 -20.73
C SER A 53 -7.90 -0.94 -20.23
N ASN A 54 -7.26 -0.92 -19.05
CA ASN A 54 -6.46 -2.06 -18.62
C ASN A 54 -7.17 -3.01 -17.66
N LEU A 55 -7.91 -2.62 -16.60
CA LEU A 55 -8.21 -3.59 -15.51
C LEU A 55 -9.46 -3.31 -14.63
N SER A 56 -10.49 -2.60 -15.11
CA SER A 56 -11.75 -2.41 -14.35
C SER A 56 -12.96 -3.21 -14.86
N LYS A 57 -12.81 -3.97 -15.96
CA LYS A 57 -13.88 -4.82 -16.53
C LYS A 57 -13.56 -6.31 -16.27
N PRO A 58 -14.56 -7.20 -16.16
CA PRO A 58 -14.34 -8.65 -16.00
C PRO A 58 -13.42 -9.24 -17.07
N GLU A 59 -13.57 -8.81 -18.33
CA GLU A 59 -12.72 -9.20 -19.47
C GLU A 59 -11.24 -8.84 -19.29
N CYS A 60 -10.96 -7.86 -18.42
CA CYS A 60 -9.61 -7.44 -18.09
C CYS A 60 -9.02 -8.22 -16.90
N GLU A 61 -9.85 -8.84 -16.05
CA GLU A 61 -9.36 -9.70 -14.95
C GLU A 61 -8.59 -10.89 -15.50
N ASP A 62 -9.09 -11.50 -16.58
CA ASP A 62 -8.41 -12.58 -17.30
C ASP A 62 -7.06 -12.12 -17.85
N LEU A 63 -6.94 -10.86 -18.31
CA LEU A 63 -5.68 -10.30 -18.80
C LEU A 63 -4.65 -10.12 -17.67
N LEU A 64 -5.06 -9.64 -16.49
CA LEU A 64 -4.16 -9.56 -15.34
C LEU A 64 -3.70 -10.95 -14.90
N ILE A 65 -4.63 -11.90 -14.79
CA ILE A 65 -4.33 -13.28 -14.38
C ILE A 65 -3.37 -13.91 -15.39
N ALA A 66 -3.64 -13.76 -16.69
CA ALA A 66 -2.76 -14.26 -17.76
C ALA A 66 -1.36 -13.64 -17.69
N LYS A 67 -1.25 -12.32 -17.45
CA LYS A 67 0.06 -11.67 -17.28
C LYS A 67 0.78 -12.16 -16.03
N LEU A 68 0.10 -12.26 -14.88
CA LEU A 68 0.72 -12.79 -13.67
C LEU A 68 1.19 -14.24 -13.88
N GLN A 69 0.38 -15.06 -14.55
CA GLN A 69 0.76 -16.42 -14.92
C GLN A 69 1.99 -16.44 -15.83
N GLU A 70 2.05 -15.58 -16.86
CA GLU A 70 3.23 -15.45 -17.74
C GLU A 70 4.49 -15.14 -16.91
N TYR A 71 4.43 -14.13 -16.06
CA TYR A 71 5.57 -13.74 -15.23
C TYR A 71 6.01 -14.87 -14.28
N ILE A 72 5.05 -15.51 -13.61
CA ILE A 72 5.32 -16.60 -12.65
C ILE A 72 5.91 -17.82 -13.36
N SER A 73 5.30 -18.26 -14.46
CA SER A 73 5.73 -19.46 -15.20
C SER A 73 7.06 -19.28 -15.94
N THR A 74 7.46 -18.04 -16.24
CA THR A 74 8.75 -17.71 -16.86
C THR A 74 9.81 -17.26 -15.86
N TYR A 75 9.51 -17.29 -14.55
CA TYR A 75 10.40 -16.83 -13.48
C TYR A 75 10.91 -15.40 -13.69
N ARG A 76 10.08 -14.56 -14.32
CA ARG A 76 10.43 -13.17 -14.62
C ARG A 76 10.26 -12.32 -13.37
N PRO A 77 11.31 -11.63 -12.88
CA PRO A 77 11.19 -10.79 -11.69
C PRO A 77 10.12 -9.71 -11.86
N PHE A 78 9.25 -9.56 -10.86
CA PHE A 78 8.24 -8.51 -10.82
C PHE A 78 7.82 -8.14 -9.41
N SER A 79 7.18 -6.98 -9.29
CA SER A 79 6.40 -6.66 -8.09
C SER A 79 5.00 -6.13 -8.43
N LEU A 80 4.03 -6.63 -7.69
CA LEU A 80 2.68 -6.12 -7.59
C LEU A 80 2.49 -5.48 -6.22
N ILE A 81 2.28 -4.16 -6.22
CA ILE A 81 2.00 -3.38 -5.00
C ILE A 81 0.59 -2.80 -5.06
N ARG A 82 0.02 -2.50 -3.89
CA ARG A 82 -1.30 -1.87 -3.79
C ARG A 82 -1.18 -0.57 -3.02
N LEU A 83 -1.72 0.50 -3.58
CA LEU A 83 -1.73 1.83 -2.99
C LEU A 83 -3.13 2.13 -2.48
N GLY A 84 -3.33 1.94 -1.18
CA GLY A 84 -4.55 2.27 -0.45
C GLY A 84 -4.58 3.69 0.07
N ASP A 85 -5.56 3.98 0.92
CA ASP A 85 -5.61 5.23 1.67
C ASP A 85 -4.36 5.42 2.55
N GLY A 86 -3.83 4.35 3.14
CA GLY A 86 -2.61 4.39 3.94
C GLY A 86 -1.41 4.93 3.15
N GLU A 87 -1.11 4.32 2.01
CA GLU A 87 -0.03 4.76 1.11
C GLU A 87 -0.28 6.17 0.58
N GLY A 88 -1.53 6.50 0.28
CA GLY A 88 -1.92 7.83 -0.16
C GLY A 88 -1.57 8.94 0.85
N ASN A 89 -1.65 8.68 2.16
CA ASN A 89 -1.24 9.66 3.18
C ASN A 89 0.27 9.91 3.17
N ILE A 90 1.08 8.88 2.92
CA ILE A 90 2.54 8.99 2.79
C ILE A 90 2.89 9.77 1.51
N LEU A 91 2.20 9.47 0.41
CA LEU A 91 2.40 10.17 -0.86
C LEU A 91 2.00 11.65 -0.74
N PHE A 92 0.91 11.94 -0.02
CA PHE A 92 0.51 13.31 0.25
C PHE A 92 1.60 14.08 1.00
N TRP A 93 2.21 13.46 2.03
CA TRP A 93 3.38 14.03 2.71
C TRP A 93 4.53 14.32 1.72
N TYR A 94 4.92 13.33 0.91
CA TYR A 94 6.06 13.45 0.00
C TYR A 94 5.93 14.59 -1.02
N TYR A 95 4.74 14.76 -1.59
CA TYR A 95 4.49 15.73 -2.66
C TYR A 95 3.95 17.07 -2.16
N ASN A 96 3.24 17.11 -1.04
CA ASN A 96 2.45 18.28 -0.66
C ASN A 96 2.77 18.86 0.73
N SER A 97 3.70 18.29 1.51
CA SER A 97 4.03 18.77 2.87
C SER A 97 4.48 20.23 2.94
N VAL A 98 5.06 20.78 1.86
CA VAL A 98 5.44 22.19 1.78
C VAL A 98 4.23 23.11 1.55
N LYS A 99 3.24 22.63 0.78
CA LYS A 99 2.07 23.42 0.37
C LYS A 99 0.94 23.34 1.39
N TYR A 100 0.74 22.16 1.97
CA TYR A 100 -0.30 21.88 2.98
C TYR A 100 0.33 21.22 4.21
N PRO A 101 1.17 21.94 4.96
CA PRO A 101 1.92 21.36 6.07
C PRO A 101 1.03 20.80 7.19
N TYR A 102 -0.13 21.41 7.50
CA TYR A 102 -0.99 20.93 8.58
C TYR A 102 -1.71 19.64 8.21
N LEU A 103 -2.31 19.59 7.01
CA LEU A 103 -2.99 18.43 6.47
C LEU A 103 -2.00 17.29 6.24
N ALA A 104 -0.84 17.56 5.66
CA ALA A 104 0.17 16.52 5.42
C ALA A 104 0.67 15.91 6.73
N SER A 105 0.96 16.75 7.72
CA SER A 105 1.39 16.28 9.03
C SER A 105 0.31 15.51 9.77
N TYR A 106 -0.94 15.97 9.69
CA TYR A 106 -2.10 15.27 10.25
C TYR A 106 -2.21 13.88 9.63
N CYS A 107 -2.27 13.81 8.29
CA CYS A 107 -2.38 12.58 7.53
C CYS A 107 -1.27 11.58 7.83
N MET A 108 -0.01 12.04 7.77
CA MET A 108 1.18 11.22 8.03
C MET A 108 1.24 10.72 9.47
N TYR A 109 0.98 11.59 10.45
CA TYR A 109 0.96 11.20 11.86
C TYR A 109 -0.09 10.12 12.13
N TYR A 110 -1.35 10.36 11.74
CA TYR A 110 -2.43 9.44 12.08
C TYR A 110 -2.34 8.10 11.36
N ILE A 111 -1.80 8.04 10.14
CA ILE A 111 -1.58 6.75 9.48
C ILE A 111 -0.45 5.97 10.17
N LEU A 112 0.65 6.62 10.54
CA LEU A 112 1.75 5.95 11.21
C LEU A 112 1.38 5.51 12.64
N ASP A 113 0.69 6.35 13.40
CA ASP A 113 0.19 6.02 14.74
C ASP A 113 -0.82 4.85 14.68
N MET A 114 -1.69 4.81 13.66
CA MET A 114 -2.58 3.66 13.43
C MET A 114 -1.83 2.36 13.12
N MET A 115 -0.76 2.42 12.32
CA MET A 115 -0.05 1.24 11.85
C MET A 115 0.96 0.70 12.87
N PHE A 116 1.62 1.59 13.61
CA PHE A 116 2.77 1.29 14.48
C PHE A 116 2.55 1.64 15.95
N GLY A 117 1.49 2.38 16.29
CA GLY A 117 1.19 2.80 17.67
C GLY A 117 2.32 3.65 18.26
N ASN A 118 2.74 3.32 19.48
CA ASN A 118 3.83 4.00 20.17
C ASN A 118 5.19 3.86 19.48
N ASN A 119 5.32 2.93 18.53
CA ASN A 119 6.54 2.70 17.76
C ASN A 119 6.51 3.39 16.39
N ALA A 120 5.58 4.34 16.18
CA ALA A 120 5.48 5.08 14.93
C ALA A 120 6.77 5.88 14.63
N PRO A 121 7.22 5.92 13.35
CA PRO A 121 8.35 6.75 12.94
C PRO A 121 8.15 8.21 13.39
N GLU A 122 9.20 8.79 13.97
CA GLU A 122 9.19 10.21 14.33
C GLU A 122 9.21 11.11 13.09
N ALA A 123 8.80 12.37 13.22
CA ALA A 123 8.73 13.30 12.09
C ALA A 123 10.05 13.45 11.32
N LYS A 124 11.20 13.37 12.01
CA LYS A 124 12.53 13.39 11.38
C LYS A 124 12.79 12.22 10.44
N GLN A 125 12.02 11.14 10.55
CA GLN A 125 12.13 9.93 9.73
C GLN A 125 11.07 9.87 8.61
N TRP A 126 10.10 10.80 8.57
CA TRP A 126 8.98 10.73 7.62
C TRP A 126 9.40 10.85 6.17
N ASP A 127 10.43 11.64 5.87
CA ASP A 127 10.97 11.77 4.51
C ASP A 127 11.59 10.46 4.05
N THR A 128 12.50 9.89 4.85
CA THR A 128 13.10 8.57 4.59
C THR A 128 12.03 7.47 4.47
N PHE A 129 11.02 7.48 5.35
CA PHE A 129 9.91 6.54 5.28
C PHE A 129 9.14 6.66 3.95
N SER A 130 8.91 7.89 3.50
CA SER A 130 8.22 8.16 2.24
C SER A 130 9.05 7.77 1.02
N GLU A 131 10.37 7.93 1.08
CA GLU A 131 11.28 7.49 0.02
C GLU A 131 11.21 5.98 -0.24
N TYR A 132 11.02 5.16 0.79
CA TYR A 132 10.79 3.72 0.60
C TYR A 132 9.56 3.44 -0.27
N LEU A 133 8.45 4.16 -0.04
CA LEU A 133 7.25 4.01 -0.85
C LEU A 133 7.46 4.50 -2.29
N ILE A 134 8.16 5.62 -2.48
CA ILE A 134 8.46 6.13 -3.83
C ILE A 134 9.34 5.16 -4.60
N LYS A 135 10.39 4.61 -3.98
CA LYS A 135 11.23 3.57 -4.60
C LYS A 135 10.40 2.36 -5.03
N ALA A 136 9.51 1.88 -4.16
CA ALA A 136 8.62 0.78 -4.48
C ALA A 136 7.69 1.09 -5.67
N ILE A 137 7.10 2.28 -5.72
CA ILE A 137 6.24 2.71 -6.83
C ILE A 137 7.01 2.77 -8.14
N LEU A 138 8.23 3.32 -8.13
CA LEU A 138 9.07 3.41 -9.32
C LEU A 138 9.46 2.02 -9.83
N ASN A 139 9.79 1.10 -8.92
CA ASN A 139 10.22 -0.25 -9.29
C ASN A 139 9.06 -1.21 -9.63
N ALA A 140 7.84 -0.92 -9.19
CA ALA A 140 6.70 -1.81 -9.41
C ALA A 140 6.29 -1.95 -10.90
N ASP A 141 5.94 -3.18 -11.27
CA ASP A 141 5.38 -3.53 -12.59
C ASP A 141 3.86 -3.43 -12.56
N PHE A 142 3.23 -3.89 -11.48
CA PHE A 142 1.79 -3.81 -11.27
C PHE A 142 1.49 -2.89 -10.09
N ILE A 143 0.59 -1.93 -10.29
CA ILE A 143 0.17 -1.01 -9.24
C ILE A 143 -1.35 -0.99 -9.11
N GLY A 144 -1.83 -1.49 -7.97
CA GLY A 144 -3.22 -1.38 -7.58
C GLY A 144 -3.54 0.03 -7.06
N ILE A 145 -4.50 0.72 -7.67
CA ILE A 145 -4.93 2.07 -7.29
C ILE A 145 -6.45 2.18 -7.13
N PRO A 146 -6.95 3.19 -6.40
CA PRO A 146 -8.39 3.42 -6.33
C PRO A 146 -8.97 3.72 -7.72
N THR A 147 -10.17 3.20 -7.96
CA THR A 147 -10.91 3.49 -9.19
C THR A 147 -11.32 4.95 -9.26
N LYS A 148 -11.63 5.45 -10.46
CA LYS A 148 -12.17 6.80 -10.65
C LYS A 148 -13.39 7.07 -9.77
N ALA A 149 -14.31 6.10 -9.69
CA ALA A 149 -15.50 6.20 -8.84
C ALA A 149 -15.14 6.34 -7.36
N GLN A 150 -14.19 5.55 -6.85
CA GLN A 150 -13.71 5.64 -5.46
C GLN A 150 -13.03 6.99 -5.20
N HIS A 151 -12.18 7.44 -6.12
CA HIS A 151 -11.54 8.75 -6.04
C HIS A 151 -12.56 9.88 -5.99
N ASN A 152 -13.48 9.93 -6.95
CA ASN A 152 -14.47 10.99 -7.07
C ASN A 152 -15.42 11.02 -5.87
N GLN A 153 -15.80 9.84 -5.34
CA GLN A 153 -16.57 9.77 -4.10
C GLN A 153 -15.80 10.39 -2.92
N GLN A 154 -14.51 10.10 -2.77
CA GLN A 154 -13.72 10.68 -1.68
C GLN A 154 -13.45 12.17 -1.87
N LEU A 155 -13.24 12.63 -3.10
CA LEU A 155 -13.14 14.05 -3.42
C LEU A 155 -14.45 14.77 -3.08
N GLN A 156 -15.59 14.21 -3.49
CA GLN A 156 -16.90 14.73 -3.13
C GLN A 156 -17.05 14.80 -1.61
N ASN A 157 -16.70 13.74 -0.88
CA ASN A 157 -16.75 13.74 0.58
C ASN A 157 -15.93 14.87 1.21
N ILE A 158 -14.72 15.14 0.70
CA ILE A 158 -13.89 16.25 1.17
C ILE A 158 -14.60 17.60 0.95
N THR A 159 -15.24 17.78 -0.19
CA THR A 159 -15.89 19.05 -0.56
C THR A 159 -17.25 19.26 0.12
N THR A 160 -18.00 18.20 0.41
CA THR A 160 -19.40 18.32 0.83
C THR A 160 -19.67 17.91 2.27
N LEU A 161 -18.90 17.00 2.86
CA LEU A 161 -19.19 16.53 4.21
C LEU A 161 -18.79 17.56 5.25
N PRO A 162 -19.61 17.74 6.31
CA PRO A 162 -19.21 18.56 7.43
C PRO A 162 -18.02 17.93 8.16
N LYS A 163 -17.25 18.78 8.87
CA LYS A 163 -16.03 18.39 9.57
C LYS A 163 -16.19 17.14 10.46
N GLN A 164 -17.34 17.01 11.13
CA GLN A 164 -17.62 15.94 12.08
C GLN A 164 -17.81 14.56 11.41
N GLU A 165 -18.19 14.55 10.12
CA GLU A 165 -18.47 13.33 9.36
C GLU A 165 -17.30 12.95 8.44
N LEU A 166 -16.48 13.93 8.05
CA LEU A 166 -15.36 13.72 7.15
C LEU A 166 -14.25 12.91 7.83
N LYS A 167 -14.00 11.72 7.27
CA LYS A 167 -12.82 10.90 7.59
C LYS A 167 -11.59 11.47 6.89
N LEU A 168 -11.12 12.63 7.36
CA LEU A 168 -10.09 13.45 6.72
C LEU A 168 -8.90 12.64 6.19
N ARG A 169 -8.20 11.89 7.05
CA ARG A 169 -7.06 11.02 6.67
C ARG A 169 -7.43 10.00 5.59
N GLY A 170 -8.60 9.36 5.73
CA GLY A 170 -9.07 8.35 4.79
C GLY A 170 -9.31 8.95 3.42
N SER A 171 -10.13 10.00 3.34
CA SER A 171 -10.50 10.65 2.09
C SER A 171 -9.28 11.30 1.40
N THR A 172 -8.45 12.03 2.15
CA THR A 172 -7.20 12.61 1.62
C THR A 172 -6.29 11.52 1.08
N GLY A 173 -6.11 10.40 1.80
CA GLY A 173 -5.30 9.28 1.34
C GLY A 173 -5.74 8.76 -0.02
N VAL A 174 -7.03 8.43 -0.18
CA VAL A 174 -7.54 7.90 -1.46
C VAL A 174 -7.33 8.86 -2.62
N VAL A 175 -7.65 10.15 -2.43
CA VAL A 175 -7.46 11.18 -3.45
C VAL A 175 -5.98 11.32 -3.82
N SER A 176 -5.11 11.27 -2.81
CA SER A 176 -3.66 11.47 -2.96
C SER A 176 -2.96 10.39 -3.76
N VAL A 177 -3.46 9.14 -3.75
CA VAL A 177 -2.86 8.06 -4.57
C VAL A 177 -2.82 8.45 -6.04
N ARG A 178 -3.98 8.82 -6.60
CA ARG A 178 -4.07 9.22 -8.01
C ARG A 178 -3.35 10.53 -8.27
N ALA A 179 -3.50 11.50 -7.37
CA ALA A 179 -2.80 12.78 -7.41
C ALA A 179 -1.29 12.62 -7.61
N SER A 180 -0.72 11.68 -6.86
CA SER A 180 0.71 11.48 -6.75
C SER A 180 1.29 10.70 -7.92
N LEU A 181 0.53 9.78 -8.51
CA LEU A 181 0.96 9.10 -9.74
C LEU A 181 1.07 10.06 -10.92
N MET A 182 0.30 11.14 -10.94
CA MET A 182 0.44 12.20 -11.96
C MET A 182 1.76 12.97 -11.85
N GLN A 183 2.48 12.84 -10.73
CA GLN A 183 3.81 13.45 -10.56
C GLN A 183 4.92 12.58 -11.20
N LEU A 184 4.60 11.35 -11.61
CA LEU A 184 5.55 10.49 -12.32
C LEU A 184 5.65 10.89 -13.81
N PRO A 185 6.83 10.74 -14.43
CA PRO A 185 6.96 10.92 -15.87
C PRO A 185 6.00 10.00 -16.65
N ALA A 186 5.36 10.51 -17.71
CA ALA A 186 4.39 9.75 -18.50
C ALA A 186 4.97 8.41 -19.02
N TYR A 187 6.23 8.41 -19.46
CA TYR A 187 6.93 7.19 -19.86
C TYR A 187 7.05 6.17 -18.72
N THR A 188 7.39 6.62 -17.51
CA THR A 188 7.46 5.73 -16.34
C THR A 188 6.11 5.12 -16.03
N LEU A 189 5.03 5.89 -16.14
CA LEU A 189 3.67 5.40 -15.90
C LEU A 189 3.22 4.43 -17.00
N SER A 190 3.58 4.66 -18.26
CA SER A 190 3.19 3.79 -19.39
C SER A 190 3.85 2.41 -19.36
N GLN A 191 4.94 2.22 -18.62
CA GLN A 191 5.57 0.92 -18.42
C GLN A 191 4.88 0.06 -17.35
N LYS A 192 3.87 0.61 -16.66
CA LYS A 192 3.22 -0.04 -15.52
C LYS A 192 1.86 -0.60 -15.91
N ILE A 193 1.50 -1.71 -15.29
CA ILE A 193 0.17 -2.32 -15.38
C ILE A 193 -0.65 -1.80 -14.20
N LEU A 194 -1.55 -0.86 -14.47
CA LEU A 194 -2.42 -0.30 -13.44
C LEU A 194 -3.62 -1.20 -13.24
N CYS A 195 -3.87 -1.61 -12.00
CA CYS A 195 -5.02 -2.40 -11.59
C CYS A 195 -5.78 -1.71 -10.46
N GLN A 196 -6.88 -2.29 -10.03
CA GLN A 196 -7.63 -1.76 -8.89
C GLN A 196 -6.95 -2.15 -7.55
N TRP A 197 -6.92 -1.27 -6.54
CA TRP A 197 -6.17 -1.45 -5.28
C TRP A 197 -6.57 -2.63 -4.37
N HIS A 198 -7.78 -3.17 -4.55
CA HIS A 198 -8.30 -4.38 -3.94
C HIS A 198 -8.03 -5.60 -4.83
N VAL A 199 -7.02 -5.56 -5.71
CA VAL A 199 -6.68 -6.64 -6.65
C VAL A 199 -6.50 -7.98 -5.94
N HIS A 200 -6.00 -7.98 -4.71
CA HIS A 200 -5.94 -9.18 -3.86
C HIS A 200 -7.30 -9.89 -3.71
N LYS A 201 -8.43 -9.17 -3.72
CA LYS A 201 -9.77 -9.77 -3.69
C LYS A 201 -10.16 -10.43 -5.02
N GLN A 202 -9.78 -9.81 -6.14
CA GLN A 202 -10.01 -10.38 -7.47
C GLN A 202 -9.14 -11.61 -7.69
N LEU A 203 -7.90 -11.56 -7.19
CA LEU A 203 -6.96 -12.68 -7.29
C LEU A 203 -7.34 -13.81 -6.33
N ALA A 204 -8.00 -13.56 -5.20
CA ALA A 204 -8.22 -14.57 -4.17
C ALA A 204 -8.76 -15.93 -4.70
N PRO A 205 -9.78 -15.97 -5.60
CA PRO A 205 -10.29 -17.24 -6.12
C PRO A 205 -9.34 -17.98 -7.07
N CYS A 206 -8.48 -17.25 -7.81
CA CYS A 206 -7.59 -17.83 -8.81
C CYS A 206 -6.13 -17.97 -8.34
N LEU A 207 -5.77 -17.31 -7.23
CA LEU A 207 -4.43 -17.30 -6.69
C LEU A 207 -3.93 -18.73 -6.41
N PRO A 208 -4.72 -19.67 -5.84
CA PRO A 208 -4.27 -21.05 -5.65
C PRO A 208 -3.76 -21.72 -6.94
N GLU A 209 -4.43 -21.51 -8.08
CA GLU A 209 -3.98 -22.05 -9.37
C GLU A 209 -2.76 -21.30 -9.91
N LEU A 210 -2.69 -19.98 -9.74
CA LEU A 210 -1.51 -19.19 -10.11
C LEU A 210 -0.26 -19.62 -9.34
N LEU A 211 -0.40 -19.93 -8.05
CA LEU A 211 0.71 -20.34 -7.18
C LEU A 211 1.35 -21.67 -7.64
N LYS A 212 0.62 -22.54 -8.34
CA LYS A 212 1.18 -23.81 -8.85
C LYS A 212 2.24 -23.64 -9.92
N TYR A 213 2.28 -22.49 -10.60
CA TYR A 213 3.32 -22.18 -11.58
C TYR A 213 4.63 -21.73 -10.92
N ALA A 214 4.59 -21.30 -9.65
CA ALA A 214 5.78 -20.91 -8.91
C ALA A 214 6.55 -22.16 -8.49
N HIS A 215 7.85 -22.19 -8.75
CA HIS A 215 8.69 -23.31 -8.34
C HIS A 215 8.93 -23.32 -6.82
N ARG A 216 8.85 -22.15 -6.17
CA ARG A 216 9.05 -21.97 -4.72
C ARG A 216 8.31 -20.74 -4.24
N ILE A 217 7.67 -20.85 -3.07
CA ILE A 217 6.81 -19.79 -2.52
C ILE A 217 7.18 -19.46 -1.08
N SER A 218 7.51 -18.20 -0.82
CA SER A 218 7.81 -17.65 0.49
C SER A 218 6.76 -16.62 0.91
N VAL A 219 6.68 -16.34 2.21
CA VAL A 219 5.74 -15.37 2.76
C VAL A 219 6.43 -14.37 3.69
N ILE A 220 6.00 -13.11 3.64
CA ILE A 220 6.30 -12.10 4.66
C ILE A 220 5.00 -11.76 5.37
N THR A 221 4.88 -12.11 6.65
CA THR A 221 3.59 -12.10 7.36
C THR A 221 3.76 -12.03 8.89
N CYS A 222 2.72 -11.61 9.60
CA CYS A 222 2.66 -11.74 11.06
C CYS A 222 2.10 -13.09 11.54
N TYR A 223 1.77 -14.01 10.61
CA TYR A 223 1.17 -15.30 10.91
C TYR A 223 2.17 -16.45 10.72
N PRO A 224 2.72 -17.05 11.79
CA PRO A 224 3.72 -18.11 11.70
C PRO A 224 3.30 -19.34 10.89
N ASN A 225 2.01 -19.67 10.92
CA ASN A 225 1.48 -20.86 10.27
C ASN A 225 0.94 -20.61 8.85
N LEU A 226 1.05 -19.39 8.31
CA LEU A 226 0.43 -19.07 7.02
C LEU A 226 0.96 -19.97 5.89
N LEU A 227 2.29 -20.08 5.77
CA LEU A 227 2.91 -20.87 4.71
C LEU A 227 2.56 -22.35 4.81
N SER A 228 2.56 -22.92 6.01
CA SER A 228 2.22 -24.34 6.21
C SER A 228 0.72 -24.62 6.02
N THR A 229 -0.16 -23.66 6.32
CA THR A 229 -1.58 -23.76 5.94
C THR A 229 -1.75 -23.72 4.42
N MET A 230 -1.06 -22.80 3.74
CA MET A 230 -1.08 -22.71 2.28
C MET A 230 -0.53 -23.95 1.59
N GLU A 231 0.56 -24.53 2.10
CA GLU A 231 1.14 -25.78 1.59
C GLU A 231 0.09 -26.89 1.58
N LYS A 232 -0.64 -27.07 2.68
CA LYS A 232 -1.70 -28.08 2.79
C LYS A 232 -2.90 -27.79 1.89
N ALA A 233 -3.32 -26.52 1.81
CA ALA A 233 -4.53 -26.15 1.10
C ALA A 233 -4.35 -26.08 -0.42
N PHE A 234 -3.18 -25.62 -0.87
CA PHE A 234 -2.92 -25.30 -2.29
C PHE A 234 -1.89 -26.22 -2.95
N ALA A 235 -1.27 -27.14 -2.20
CA ALA A 235 -0.22 -28.04 -2.69
C ALA A 235 0.96 -27.30 -3.35
N ILE A 236 1.38 -26.19 -2.72
CA ILE A 236 2.51 -25.37 -3.19
C ILE A 236 3.86 -25.93 -2.70
N ASN A 237 4.97 -25.54 -3.34
CA ASN A 237 6.31 -25.81 -2.84
C ASN A 237 6.76 -24.70 -1.87
N PRO A 238 6.82 -24.95 -0.55
CA PRO A 238 7.11 -23.92 0.43
C PRO A 238 8.60 -23.52 0.44
N GLY A 239 8.86 -22.22 0.57
CA GLY A 239 10.15 -21.63 0.87
C GLY A 239 10.27 -21.27 2.34
N LYS A 240 10.36 -19.98 2.64
CA LYS A 240 10.54 -19.45 4.00
C LYS A 240 9.37 -18.59 4.45
N THR A 241 9.13 -18.61 5.76
CA THR A 241 8.28 -17.64 6.45
C THR A 241 9.17 -16.58 7.08
N ILE A 242 9.07 -15.35 6.59
CA ILE A 242 9.71 -14.17 7.18
C ILE A 242 8.68 -13.50 8.09
N LEU A 243 8.94 -13.54 9.39
CA LEU A 243 8.00 -13.00 10.38
C LEU A 243 8.16 -11.50 10.58
N ILE A 244 7.03 -10.79 10.56
CA ILE A 244 6.95 -9.40 10.99
C ILE A 244 6.05 -9.28 12.23
N PRO A 245 6.21 -8.22 13.04
CA PRO A 245 5.26 -7.93 14.11
C PRO A 245 3.88 -7.59 13.54
N PRO A 246 2.79 -7.90 14.27
CA PRO A 246 1.45 -7.47 13.89
C PRO A 246 1.34 -5.93 13.94
N GLN A 247 0.43 -5.38 13.12
CA GLN A 247 0.14 -3.95 13.11
C GLN A 247 -0.62 -3.54 14.37
N ALA A 248 -0.36 -2.33 14.87
CA ALA A 248 -1.02 -1.82 16.08
C ALA A 248 -2.56 -1.79 15.94
N LEU A 249 -3.10 -1.47 14.76
CA LEU A 249 -4.55 -1.50 14.52
C LEU A 249 -5.18 -2.90 14.59
N ASN A 250 -4.37 -3.97 14.47
CA ASN A 250 -4.85 -5.35 14.43
C ASN A 250 -4.75 -6.03 15.80
N ILE A 251 -4.21 -5.36 16.81
CA ILE A 251 -4.07 -5.89 18.17
C ILE A 251 -4.58 -4.87 19.19
N SER A 252 -5.07 -5.35 20.34
CA SER A 252 -5.57 -4.47 21.41
C SER A 252 -4.45 -3.87 22.28
N SER A 253 -3.18 -4.13 21.95
CA SER A 253 -1.99 -3.73 22.69
C SER A 253 -0.90 -3.13 21.78
N THR A 254 0.19 -2.62 22.36
CA THR A 254 1.37 -2.26 21.56
C THR A 254 2.10 -3.55 21.16
N PRO A 255 2.53 -3.73 19.89
CA PRO A 255 3.28 -4.91 19.50
C PRO A 255 4.55 -5.02 20.36
N GLU A 256 4.82 -6.20 20.91
CA GLU A 256 6.03 -6.44 21.72
C GLU A 256 7.31 -6.20 20.92
N ASN A 257 7.26 -6.46 19.60
CA ASN A 257 8.35 -6.25 18.67
C ASN A 257 8.04 -5.10 17.71
N ILE A 258 9.06 -4.29 17.44
CA ILE A 258 8.94 -3.09 16.61
C ILE A 258 9.19 -3.47 15.15
N HIS A 259 8.21 -3.22 14.27
CA HIS A 259 8.39 -3.48 12.84
C HIS A 259 9.37 -2.48 12.21
N TYR A 260 9.27 -1.19 12.53
CA TYR A 260 10.17 -0.14 12.02
C TYR A 260 10.87 0.63 13.15
N PRO A 261 12.18 0.91 13.08
CA PRO A 261 13.07 0.64 11.95
C PRO A 261 13.77 -0.73 12.00
N ASN A 262 14.00 -1.27 13.19
CA ASN A 262 14.97 -2.36 13.39
C ASN A 262 14.61 -3.65 12.65
N ARG A 263 13.41 -4.21 12.85
CA ARG A 263 13.00 -5.46 12.17
C ARG A 263 12.88 -5.28 10.66
N PHE A 264 12.48 -4.08 10.22
CA PHE A 264 12.40 -3.72 8.81
C PHE A 264 13.77 -3.78 8.15
N GLU A 265 14.77 -3.15 8.75
CA GLU A 265 16.16 -3.16 8.27
C GLU A 265 16.78 -4.55 8.34
N GLU A 266 16.53 -5.30 9.43
CA GLU A 266 16.99 -6.68 9.59
C GLU A 266 16.47 -7.58 8.45
N ILE A 267 15.16 -7.53 8.15
CA ILE A 267 14.58 -8.33 7.07
C ILE A 267 15.26 -7.99 5.74
N ILE A 268 15.43 -6.70 5.43
CA ILE A 268 16.05 -6.29 4.17
C ILE A 268 17.47 -6.84 4.07
N ASN A 269 18.29 -6.59 5.11
CA ASN A 269 19.72 -6.85 5.04
C ASN A 269 20.08 -8.32 5.23
N SER A 270 19.32 -9.06 6.05
CA SER A 270 19.67 -10.42 6.47
C SER A 270 18.81 -11.50 5.81
N GLU A 271 17.61 -11.16 5.34
CA GLU A 271 16.65 -12.15 4.82
C GLU A 271 16.28 -11.97 3.35
N LEU A 272 16.50 -10.77 2.78
CA LEU A 272 16.18 -10.46 1.39
C LEU A 272 17.42 -10.27 0.52
N ILE A 273 18.30 -9.32 0.85
CA ILE A 273 19.53 -9.06 0.08
C ILE A 273 20.37 -10.34 0.04
N ASP A 274 20.79 -10.75 -1.17
CA ASP A 274 21.55 -11.97 -1.48
C ASP A 274 20.91 -13.30 -1.02
N ASN A 275 19.65 -13.27 -0.59
CA ASN A 275 18.95 -14.40 0.01
C ASN A 275 17.60 -14.73 -0.66
N VAL A 276 17.32 -14.13 -1.81
CA VAL A 276 16.15 -14.43 -2.65
C VAL A 276 16.61 -15.25 -3.84
N GLU A 277 15.97 -16.40 -4.07
CA GLU A 277 16.26 -17.20 -5.25
C GLU A 277 15.63 -16.58 -6.51
N ASN A 278 16.32 -16.66 -7.64
CA ASN A 278 15.79 -16.14 -8.89
C ASN A 278 14.48 -16.86 -9.26
N GLY A 279 13.40 -16.09 -9.42
CA GLY A 279 12.06 -16.62 -9.67
C GLY A 279 11.31 -17.12 -8.44
N GLU A 280 11.84 -16.94 -7.22
CA GLU A 280 11.12 -17.24 -5.98
C GLU A 280 9.93 -16.28 -5.84
N LEU A 281 8.73 -16.82 -5.60
CA LEU A 281 7.53 -16.02 -5.42
C LEU A 281 7.29 -15.70 -3.94
N PHE A 282 7.20 -14.43 -3.61
CA PHE A 282 6.84 -13.93 -2.28
C PHE A 282 5.41 -13.42 -2.25
N LEU A 283 4.65 -13.88 -1.25
CA LEU A 283 3.39 -13.25 -0.87
C LEU A 283 3.59 -12.37 0.36
N VAL A 284 3.33 -11.08 0.21
CA VAL A 284 3.67 -10.06 1.19
C VAL A 284 2.40 -9.52 1.84
N SER A 285 2.26 -9.76 3.15
CA SER A 285 1.22 -9.19 4.01
C SER A 285 1.88 -8.33 5.10
N ALA A 286 2.37 -7.16 4.72
CA ALA A 286 3.25 -6.33 5.57
C ALA A 286 2.86 -4.84 5.63
N GLY A 287 1.60 -4.51 5.37
CA GLY A 287 1.09 -3.14 5.49
C GLY A 287 1.88 -2.13 4.64
N LEU A 288 2.14 -0.95 5.21
CA LEU A 288 2.84 0.16 4.54
C LEU A 288 4.23 -0.27 4.03
N LEU A 289 4.98 -1.05 4.82
CA LEU A 289 6.35 -1.44 4.49
C LEU A 289 6.43 -2.56 3.45
N GLY A 290 5.34 -3.31 3.27
CA GLY A 290 5.28 -4.41 2.29
C GLY A 290 5.63 -3.99 0.87
N LYS A 291 5.34 -2.73 0.50
CA LYS A 291 5.65 -2.19 -0.83
C LYS A 291 7.16 -2.19 -1.08
N TYR A 292 7.93 -1.78 -0.07
CA TYR A 292 9.38 -1.75 -0.20
C TYR A 292 9.98 -3.15 -0.15
N TYR A 293 9.43 -4.07 0.65
CA TYR A 293 9.83 -5.48 0.56
C TYR A 293 9.63 -6.03 -0.86
N CYS A 294 8.47 -5.78 -1.48
CA CYS A 294 8.23 -6.19 -2.87
C CYS A 294 9.27 -5.62 -3.85
N SER A 295 9.70 -4.37 -3.64
CA SER A 295 10.78 -3.76 -4.44
C SER A 295 12.09 -4.50 -4.27
N VAL A 296 12.51 -4.74 -3.02
CA VAL A 296 13.78 -5.41 -2.73
C VAL A 296 13.76 -6.83 -3.30
N ILE A 297 12.68 -7.58 -3.11
CA ILE A 297 12.53 -8.94 -3.66
C ILE A 297 12.72 -8.95 -5.18
N LYS A 298 12.08 -8.01 -5.90
CA LYS A 298 12.24 -7.87 -7.35
C LYS A 298 13.69 -7.57 -7.73
N ASP A 299 14.35 -6.65 -7.02
CA ASP A 299 15.74 -6.28 -7.28
C ASP A 299 16.72 -7.44 -7.09
N GLN A 300 16.35 -8.43 -6.27
CA GLN A 300 17.12 -9.67 -6.05
C GLN A 300 16.74 -10.79 -7.06
N GLY A 301 15.91 -10.51 -8.07
CA GLY A 301 15.49 -11.50 -9.06
C GLY A 301 14.25 -12.32 -8.65
N GLY A 302 13.63 -11.99 -7.53
CA GLY A 302 12.39 -12.62 -7.09
C GLY A 302 11.13 -12.00 -7.70
N MET A 303 9.99 -12.58 -7.35
CA MET A 303 8.66 -12.11 -7.71
C MET A 303 7.89 -11.80 -6.43
N ALA A 304 7.14 -10.69 -6.38
CA ALA A 304 6.44 -10.30 -5.16
C ALA A 304 5.01 -9.83 -5.43
N ILE A 305 4.06 -10.34 -4.64
CA ILE A 305 2.66 -9.92 -4.65
C ILE A 305 2.26 -9.41 -3.26
N ASP A 306 1.90 -8.13 -3.16
CA ASP A 306 1.25 -7.56 -1.98
C ASP A 306 -0.18 -8.11 -1.86
N ILE A 307 -0.34 -9.18 -1.07
CA ILE A 307 -1.64 -9.82 -0.83
C ILE A 307 -2.47 -9.10 0.24
N GLY A 308 -1.85 -8.19 1.01
CA GLY A 308 -2.52 -7.44 2.06
C GLY A 308 -3.32 -8.30 3.01
N SER A 309 -4.57 -7.88 3.24
CA SER A 309 -5.46 -8.53 4.19
C SER A 309 -6.04 -9.86 3.72
N LEU A 310 -5.59 -10.39 2.57
CA LEU A 310 -5.94 -11.74 2.15
C LEU A 310 -5.38 -12.80 3.10
N ALA A 311 -4.22 -12.53 3.73
CA ALA A 311 -3.70 -13.42 4.77
C ALA A 311 -4.66 -13.56 5.95
N ASP A 312 -5.32 -12.46 6.38
CA ASP A 312 -6.35 -12.51 7.42
C ASP A 312 -7.53 -13.39 6.97
N VAL A 313 -7.98 -13.22 5.72
CA VAL A 313 -9.13 -13.93 5.14
C VAL A 313 -8.87 -15.43 5.03
N TRP A 314 -7.68 -15.82 4.58
CA TRP A 314 -7.23 -17.21 4.53
C TRP A 314 -7.28 -17.87 5.91
N LEU A 315 -7.01 -17.12 6.97
CA LEU A 315 -7.12 -17.60 8.35
C LEU A 315 -8.51 -17.39 8.98
N GLY A 316 -9.52 -17.04 8.18
CA GLY A 316 -10.90 -16.87 8.62
C GLY A 316 -11.18 -15.58 9.39
N GLN A 317 -10.29 -14.58 9.33
CA GLN A 317 -10.39 -13.34 10.12
C GLN A 317 -11.03 -12.19 9.33
N SER A 318 -11.92 -11.44 10.00
CA SER A 318 -12.53 -10.22 9.47
C SER A 318 -11.92 -8.98 10.11
N VAL A 319 -10.83 -8.48 9.53
CA VAL A 319 -10.11 -7.29 10.05
C VAL A 319 -10.40 -6.00 9.26
N ARG A 320 -11.22 -6.08 8.20
CA ARG A 320 -11.60 -4.94 7.36
C ARG A 320 -13.11 -4.90 7.18
N ASN A 321 -13.68 -3.69 7.15
CA ASN A 321 -15.12 -3.48 6.98
C ASN A 321 -15.69 -4.08 5.68
N TYR A 322 -14.85 -4.33 4.68
CA TYR A 322 -15.26 -4.94 3.41
C TYR A 322 -15.11 -6.48 3.37
N HIS A 323 -14.60 -7.12 4.44
CA HIS A 323 -14.55 -8.58 4.57
C HIS A 323 -15.95 -9.10 4.96
N LYS A 324 -16.84 -9.18 3.97
CA LYS A 324 -18.16 -9.81 4.13
C LYS A 324 -17.99 -11.28 4.48
N SER A 325 -18.89 -11.83 5.30
CA SER A 325 -18.83 -13.23 5.73
C SER A 325 -18.81 -14.23 4.56
N SER A 326 -19.49 -13.92 3.45
CA SER A 326 -19.45 -14.74 2.22
C SER A 326 -18.03 -14.85 1.65
N PHE A 327 -17.35 -13.70 1.49
CA PHE A 327 -15.98 -13.66 0.98
C PHE A 327 -15.01 -14.42 1.87
N ILE A 328 -15.16 -14.35 3.20
CA ILE A 328 -14.33 -15.12 4.13
C ILE A 328 -14.61 -16.62 3.98
N ASN A 329 -15.89 -17.02 3.97
CA ASN A 329 -16.24 -18.43 3.88
C ASN A 329 -15.81 -19.07 2.56
N GLU A 330 -15.80 -18.31 1.47
CA GLU A 330 -15.35 -18.76 0.14
C GLU A 330 -13.84 -18.90 0.03
N ASN A 331 -13.05 -18.16 0.83
CA ASN A 331 -11.60 -18.07 0.64
C ASN A 331 -10.78 -18.58 1.84
N LYS A 332 -11.36 -18.82 3.02
CA LYS A 332 -10.64 -19.39 4.17
C LYS A 332 -10.08 -20.78 3.83
N ILE A 333 -8.91 -21.12 4.38
CA ILE A 333 -8.18 -22.36 4.11
C ILE A 333 -7.77 -23.12 5.36
#